data_AF-A0A1A8F027-F1
#
_entry.id   AF-A0A1A8F027-F1
#
_cell.length_a   1.000
_cell.length_b   1.000
_cell.length_c   1.000
_cell.angle_alpha   90.00
_cell.angle_beta   90.00
_cell.angle_gamma   90.00
#
_symmetry.space_group_name_H-M   'P 1'
#
loop_
_entity.id
_entity.type
_entity.pdbx_description
1 polymer ?
#
loop_
_entity_poly.entity_id
_entity_poly.type
_entity_poly.pdbx_seq_one_letter_code
_entity_poly.pdbx_strand_id
1 'polypeptide(L)' 'NQALLDLHKMASDRQDPHLCDFLESHYLNEQVEAIKKLGDHITNLTKMDANTSKMAEYLFDKHTLESKS' A
#
# COMPACT_ATOMS: atom_id res chain seq x y z
N ASN A 1 -0.32 -7.96 -3.28
CA ASN A 1 -0.97 -8.77 -2.23
C ASN A 1 -1.31 -10.21 -2.64
N GLN A 2 -1.28 -10.60 -3.92
CA GLN A 2 -1.73 -11.93 -4.35
C GLN A 2 -1.05 -13.10 -3.63
N ALA A 3 0.29 -13.10 -3.52
CA ALA A 3 1.03 -14.17 -2.84
C ALA A 3 0.63 -14.35 -1.36
N LEU A 4 0.25 -13.26 -0.68
CA LEU A 4 -0.16 -13.29 0.72
C LEU A 4 -1.61 -13.79 0.89
N LEU A 5 -2.48 -13.45 -0.08
CA LEU A 5 -3.82 -14.02 -0.16
C LEU A 5 -3.78 -15.51 -0.47
N ASP A 6 -2.88 -15.95 -1.34
CA ASP A 6 -2.69 -17.36 -1.67
C ASP A 6 -2.19 -18.14 -0.44
N LEU A 7 -1.27 -17.55 0.34
CA LEU A 7 -0.80 -18.13 1.60
C LEU A 7 -1.90 -18.21 2.66
N HIS A 8 -2.69 -17.15 2.82
CA HIS A 8 -3.84 -17.13 3.74
C HIS A 8 -4.89 -18.18 3.35
N LYS A 9 -5.18 -18.30 2.05
CA LYS A 9 -6.08 -19.34 1.53
C LYS A 9 -5.56 -20.74 1.85
N MET A 10 -4.26 -21.00 1.64
CA MET A 10 -3.66 -22.28 2.00
C MET A 10 -3.75 -22.56 3.52
N ALA A 11 -3.55 -21.56 4.38
CA ALA A 11 -3.69 -21.71 5.82
C ALA A 11 -5.14 -22.03 6.22
N SER A 12 -6.12 -21.38 5.57
CA SER A 12 -7.54 -21.63 5.75
C SER A 12 -7.94 -23.04 5.31
N ASP A 13 -7.47 -23.48 4.14
CA ASP A 13 -7.71 -24.84 3.60
C ASP A 13 -7.11 -25.92 4.51
N ARG A 14 -6.02 -25.60 5.22
CA ARG A 14 -5.35 -26.48 6.19
C ARG A 14 -5.93 -26.39 7.60
N GLN A 15 -6.95 -25.57 7.82
CA GLN A 15 -7.56 -25.31 9.13
C GLN A 15 -6.55 -24.85 10.19
N ASP A 16 -5.62 -23.96 9.81
CA ASP A 16 -4.69 -23.31 10.74
C ASP A 16 -5.19 -21.89 11.08
N PRO A 17 -6.02 -21.75 12.14
CA PRO A 17 -6.56 -20.45 12.54
C PRO A 17 -5.49 -19.50 13.08
N HIS A 18 -4.40 -20.02 13.64
CA HIS A 18 -3.34 -19.18 14.18
C HIS A 18 -2.55 -18.51 13.05
N LEU A 19 -2.23 -19.25 11.99
CA LEU A 19 -1.57 -18.67 10.82
C LEU A 19 -2.48 -17.68 10.08
N CYS A 20 -3.79 -17.96 10.00
CA CYS A 20 -4.75 -17.01 9.39
C CYS A 20 -4.78 -15.68 10.17
N ASP A 21 -4.95 -15.74 11.49
CA ASP A 21 -4.99 -14.55 12.35
C ASP A 21 -3.67 -13.76 12.30
N PHE A 22 -2.53 -14.46 12.28
CA PHE A 22 -1.22 -13.83 12.14
C PHE A 22 -1.09 -13.05 10.83
N LEU A 23 -1.49 -13.66 9.69
CA LEU A 23 -1.43 -13.02 8.37
C LEU A 23 -2.40 -11.84 8.26
N GLU A 24 -3.60 -11.96 8.82
CA GLU A 24 -4.60 -10.90 8.85
C GLU A 24 -4.11 -9.69 9.65
N SER A 25 -3.69 -9.94 10.89
CA SER A 25 -3.32 -8.89 11.84
C SER A 25 -2.04 -8.15 11.46
N HIS A 26 -1.05 -8.85 10.91
CA HIS A 26 0.30 -8.27 10.71
C HIS A 26 0.61 -7.89 9.27
N TYR A 27 -0.04 -8.49 8.27
CA TYR A 27 0.37 -8.32 6.87
C TYR A 27 -0.74 -7.88 5.93
N LEU A 28 -1.94 -8.42 6.07
CA LEU A 28 -3.03 -8.09 5.15
C LEU A 28 -3.53 -6.66 5.37
N ASN A 29 -3.68 -6.23 6.62
CA ASN A 29 -4.05 -4.84 6.94
C ASN A 29 -3.01 -3.84 6.46
N GLU A 30 -1.74 -4.05 6.82
CA GLU A 30 -0.63 -3.17 6.40
C GLU A 30 -0.52 -3.08 4.87
N GLN A 31 -0.72 -4.19 4.15
CA GLN A 31 -0.71 -4.16 2.70
C GLN A 31 -1.86 -3.36 2.09
N VAL A 32 -3.08 -3.48 2.63
CA VAL A 32 -4.23 -2.70 2.14
C VAL A 32 -3.98 -1.21 2.34
N GLU A 33 -3.45 -0.82 3.51
CA GLU A 33 -3.08 0.57 3.80
C GLU A 33 -1.96 1.07 2.88
N ALA A 34 -0.92 0.26 2.65
CA ALA A 34 0.18 0.60 1.76
C ALA A 34 -0.29 0.78 0.31
N ILE A 35 -1.14 -0.12 -0.20
CA ILE A 35 -1.72 -0.03 -1.55
C ILE A 35 -2.56 1.24 -1.67
N LYS A 36 -3.42 1.54 -0.69
CA LYS A 36 -4.22 2.76 -0.67
C LYS A 36 -3.33 4.01 -0.69
N LYS A 37 -2.31 4.06 0.17
CA LYS A 37 -1.36 5.16 0.26
C LYS A 37 -0.64 5.41 -1.07
N LEU A 38 -0.19 4.35 -1.73
CA LEU A 38 0.42 4.45 -3.07
C LEU A 38 -0.60 4.93 -4.13
N GLY A 39 -1.84 4.43 -4.08
CA GLY A 39 -2.92 4.91 -4.96
C GLY A 39 -3.23 6.40 -4.78
N ASP A 40 -3.24 6.88 -3.53
CA ASP A 40 -3.41 8.29 -3.21
C ASP A 40 -2.23 9.14 -3.74
N HIS A 41 -1.00 8.62 -3.64
CA HIS A 41 0.19 9.25 -4.21
C HIS A 41 0.10 9.39 -5.74
N ILE A 42 -0.27 8.32 -6.45
CA ILE A 42 -0.48 8.34 -7.90
C ILE A 42 -1.57 9.34 -8.29
N THR A 43 -2.68 9.36 -7.55
CA THR A 43 -3.80 10.27 -7.80
C THR A 43 -3.39 11.73 -7.64
N ASN A 44 -2.64 12.05 -6.58
CA ASN A 44 -2.15 13.41 -6.33
C ASN A 44 -1.18 13.86 -7.42
N LEU A 45 -0.21 13.03 -7.79
CA LEU A 45 0.74 13.34 -8.87
C LEU A 45 0.03 13.53 -10.22
N THR A 46 -0.96 12.69 -10.52
CA THR A 46 -1.77 12.82 -11.75
C THR A 46 -2.55 14.13 -11.77
N LYS A 47 -3.18 14.52 -10.65
CA LYS A 47 -3.93 15.78 -10.54
C LYS A 47 -3.05 17.02 -10.65
N MET A 48 -1.79 16.92 -10.23
CA MET A 48 -0.81 18.01 -10.31
C MET A 48 -0.12 18.10 -11.69
N ASP A 49 -0.51 17.25 -12.65
CA ASP A 49 0.10 17.17 -13.97
C ASP A 49 1.61 16.93 -13.93
N ALA A 50 2.05 16.06 -13.02
CA ALA A 50 3.47 15.74 -12.81
C ALA A 50 4.17 15.20 -14.06
N ASN A 51 3.42 14.57 -14.97
CA ASN A 51 3.95 14.10 -16.26
C ASN A 51 4.50 15.23 -17.13
N THR A 52 4.04 16.46 -16.91
CA THR A 52 4.37 17.63 -17.73
C THR A 52 5.15 18.69 -16.94
N SER A 53 5.01 18.69 -15.61
CA SER A 53 5.62 19.69 -14.73
C SER A 53 6.53 19.05 -13.67
N LYS A 54 7.84 19.22 -13.84
CA LYS A 54 8.85 18.85 -12.81
C LYS A 54 8.63 19.56 -11.46
N MET A 55 7.94 20.70 -11.46
CA MET A 55 7.61 21.42 -10.23
C MET A 55 6.55 20.69 -9.40
N ALA A 56 5.66 19.92 -10.05
CA ALA A 56 4.67 19.13 -9.34
C ALA A 56 5.31 17.97 -8.56
N GLU A 57 6.30 17.30 -9.14
CA GLU A 57 7.09 16.27 -8.44
C GLU A 57 7.85 16.87 -7.25
N TYR A 58 8.51 18.02 -7.43
CA TYR A 58 9.23 18.71 -6.36
C TYR A 58 8.31 19.09 -5.18
N LEU A 59 7.13 19.67 -5.47
CA LEU A 59 6.17 20.02 -4.44
C LEU A 59 5.58 18.78 -3.76
N PHE A 60 5.34 17.71 -4.51
CA PHE A 60 4.86 16.45 -3.96
C PHE A 60 5.88 15.85 -2.98
N ASP A 61 7.16 15.84 -3.34
CA ASP A 61 8.25 15.39 -2.47
C ASP A 61 8.30 16.19 -1.16
N LYS A 62 8.36 17.52 -1.27
CA LYS A 62 8.43 18.44 -0.11
C LYS A 62 7.23 18.36 0.83
N HIS A 63 6.02 18.22 0.30
CA HIS A 63 4.81 18.29 1.12
C HIS A 63 4.23 16.94 1.52
N THR A 64 4.55 15.86 0.80
CA THR A 64 3.95 14.53 1.03
C THR A 64 4.94 13.48 1.51
N LEU A 65 6.19 13.53 1.04
CA LEU A 65 7.22 12.54 1.37
C LEU A 65 8.09 13.02 2.55
N GLU A 66 8.60 14.26 2.51
CA GLU A 66 9.40 14.82 3.60
C GLU A 66 8.61 15.06 4.88
N SER A 67 7.30 15.31 4.80
CA SER A 67 6.46 15.49 6.00
C SER A 67 6.24 14.20 6.80
N LYS A 68 6.70 13.05 6.28
CA LYS A 68 6.48 11.71 6.87
C LYS A 68 7.78 11.05 7.38
N SER A 69 8.90 11.78 7.38
CA SER A 69 10.14 11.42 8.09
C SER A 69 10.17 12.02 9.49
#